data_AF-A0A939IKF4-F1
#
_entry.id   AF-A0A939IKF4-F1
#
_cell.length_a   1.000
_cell.length_b   1.000
_cell.length_c   1.000
_cell.angle_alpha   90.00
_cell.angle_beta   90.00
_cell.angle_gamma   90.00
#
_symmetry.space_group_name_H-M   'P 1'
#
loop_
_entity.id
_entity.type
_entity.pdbx_description
1 polymer ?
#
loop_
_entity_poly.entity_id
_entity_poly.type
_entity_poly.pdbx_seq_one_letter_code
_entity_poly.pdbx_strand_id
1 'polypeptide(L)'
;MEFRIIKTPSSGTIDIIKRRVGPNCSTDFENVPAVGLVQGRMIEMICAADIAEKAVGVTVEDVRGSCPQNMIMIAIFGDTSSVESAIQEIKFKMEEGN
;
A
#
# COMPACT_ATOMS: atom_id res chain seq x y z
N MET A 1 -11.80 6.40 -2.87
CA MET A 1 -10.77 5.37 -2.62
C MET A 1 -11.18 4.48 -1.47
N GLU A 2 -10.78 3.22 -1.49
CA GLU A 2 -10.93 2.29 -0.38
C GLU A 2 -9.61 2.13 0.37
N PHE A 3 -9.70 2.06 1.71
CA PHE A 3 -8.56 1.91 2.59
C PHE A 3 -8.81 0.76 3.58
N ARG A 4 -7.81 -0.09 3.78
CA ARG A 4 -7.80 -1.12 4.84
C ARG A 4 -6.43 -1.16 5.50
N ILE A 5 -6.41 -1.44 6.80
CA ILE A 5 -5.16 -1.66 7.55
C ILE A 5 -5.24 -3.06 8.15
N ILE A 6 -4.20 -3.85 7.93
CA ILE A 6 -4.02 -5.16 8.53
C ILE A 6 -2.86 -5.05 9.51
N LYS A 7 -3.17 -5.12 10.81
CA LYS A 7 -2.15 -5.18 11.87
C LYS A 7 -1.74 -6.63 12.08
N THR A 8 -0.45 -6.88 12.22
CA THR A 8 0.13 -8.22 12.37
C THR A 8 -0.41 -9.19 11.31
N PRO A 9 -0.21 -8.90 10.01
CA PRO A 9 -0.71 -9.74 8.93
C PRO A 9 -0.20 -11.17 9.07
N SER A 10 -1.09 -12.14 8.81
CA SER A 10 -0.68 -13.55 8.79
C SER A 10 0.32 -13.82 7.68
N SER A 11 1.16 -14.85 7.84
CA SER A 11 2.10 -15.27 6.78
C SER A 11 1.40 -15.53 5.45
N GLY A 12 0.24 -16.20 5.47
CA GLY A 12 -0.56 -16.44 4.28
C GLY A 12 -1.04 -15.15 3.58
N THR A 13 -1.36 -14.10 4.34
CA THR A 13 -1.70 -12.78 3.81
C THR A 13 -0.50 -12.14 3.12
N ILE A 14 0.67 -12.18 3.76
CA ILE A 14 1.91 -11.66 3.18
C ILE A 14 2.25 -12.42 1.89
N ASP A 15 2.12 -13.75 1.87
CA ASP A 15 2.39 -14.57 0.69
C ASP A 15 1.44 -14.26 -0.48
N ILE A 16 0.17 -13.96 -0.18
CA ILE A 16 -0.82 -13.51 -1.17
C ILE A 16 -0.36 -12.19 -1.80
N ILE A 17 0.14 -11.25 -1.02
CA ILE A 17 0.59 -9.95 -1.53
C ILE A 17 1.90 -10.11 -2.29
N LYS A 18 2.90 -10.82 -1.74
CA LYS A 18 4.18 -11.12 -2.39
C LYS A 18 4.03 -11.67 -3.81
N ARG A 19 3.10 -12.60 -4.03
CA ARG A 19 2.85 -13.19 -5.36
C ARG A 19 2.33 -12.18 -6.39
N ARG A 20 1.83 -11.04 -5.95
CA ARG A 20 1.24 -9.97 -6.78
C ARG A 20 2.13 -8.74 -6.91
N VAL A 21 3.13 -8.61 -6.02
CA VAL A 21 4.18 -7.61 -6.17
C VAL A 21 5.16 -8.08 -7.23
N GLY A 22 5.64 -7.16 -8.07
CA GLY A 22 6.54 -7.47 -9.17
C GLY A 22 7.88 -8.09 -8.71
N PRO A 23 8.66 -8.67 -9.63
CA PRO A 23 9.94 -9.33 -9.33
C PRO A 23 11.03 -8.39 -8.79
N ASN A 24 10.83 -7.07 -8.90
CA ASN A 24 11.77 -6.05 -8.42
C ASN A 24 11.40 -5.50 -7.03
N CYS A 25 10.64 -6.27 -6.25
CA CYS A 25 10.27 -5.88 -4.91
C CYS A 25 11.51 -5.67 -4.04
N SER A 26 11.63 -4.47 -3.48
CA SER A 26 12.72 -4.12 -2.54
C SER A 26 12.30 -4.26 -1.08
N THR A 27 11.02 -4.55 -0.84
CA THR A 27 10.44 -4.68 0.49
C THR A 27 10.94 -5.93 1.21
N ASP A 28 11.51 -5.72 2.40
CA ASP A 28 11.69 -6.80 3.36
C ASP A 28 10.34 -7.16 3.97
N PHE A 29 9.83 -8.32 3.60
CA PHE A 29 8.55 -8.81 4.09
C PHE A 29 8.67 -9.66 5.37
N GLU A 30 9.88 -9.84 5.90
CA GLU A 30 10.06 -10.50 7.18
C GLU A 30 9.55 -9.61 8.30
N ASN A 31 8.63 -10.14 9.12
CA ASN A 31 8.10 -9.47 10.30
C ASN A 31 7.47 -8.08 10.07
N VAL A 32 6.76 -7.89 8.96
CA VAL A 32 6.00 -6.64 8.73
C VAL A 32 4.93 -6.45 9.82
N PRO A 33 5.01 -5.39 10.66
CA PRO A 33 4.03 -5.18 11.73
C PRO A 33 2.65 -4.74 11.23
N ALA A 34 2.57 -4.02 10.11
CA ALA A 34 1.32 -3.58 9.52
C ALA A 34 1.40 -3.43 8.00
N VAL A 35 0.26 -3.66 7.33
CA VAL A 35 0.08 -3.40 5.90
C VAL A 35 -1.14 -2.52 5.68
N GLY A 36 -0.94 -1.40 5.00
CA GLY A 36 -1.99 -0.55 4.45
C GLY A 36 -2.33 -0.99 3.03
N LEU A 37 -3.60 -1.22 2.75
CA LEU A 37 -4.09 -1.51 1.40
C LEU A 37 -4.92 -0.32 0.91
N VAL A 38 -4.56 0.21 -0.24
CA VAL A 38 -5.23 1.35 -0.86
C VAL A 38 -5.62 1.01 -2.28
N GLN A 39 -6.90 1.19 -2.59
CA GLN A 39 -7.46 0.92 -3.91
C GLN A 39 -8.30 2.10 -4.41
N GLY A 40 -8.21 2.40 -5.70
CA GLY A 40 -8.94 3.49 -6.33
C GLY A 40 -8.72 3.51 -7.84
N ARG A 41 -8.99 4.66 -8.46
CA ARG A 41 -8.73 4.89 -9.88
C ARG A 41 -7.23 4.93 -10.14
N MET A 42 -6.79 4.61 -11.36
CA MET A 42 -5.37 4.59 -11.72
C MET A 42 -4.64 5.90 -11.36
N ILE A 43 -5.21 7.06 -11.69
CA ILE A 43 -4.62 8.36 -11.35
C ILE A 43 -4.50 8.57 -9.83
N GLU A 44 -5.52 8.14 -9.06
CA GLU A 44 -5.50 8.23 -7.61
C GLU A 44 -4.40 7.34 -7.02
N MET A 45 -4.16 6.17 -7.59
CA MET A 45 -3.13 5.25 -7.10
C MET A 45 -1.73 5.78 -7.34
N ILE A 46 -1.47 6.43 -8.47
CA ILE A 46 -0.17 7.07 -8.73
C ILE A 46 0.07 8.21 -7.72
N CYS A 47 -0.93 9.07 -7.49
CA CYS A 47 -0.81 10.13 -6.50
C CYS A 47 -0.68 9.58 -5.07
N ALA A 48 -1.47 8.57 -4.70
CA ALA A 48 -1.41 7.95 -3.38
C ALA A 48 -0.06 7.27 -3.12
N ALA A 49 0.54 6.64 -4.13
CA ALA A 49 1.87 6.05 -4.03
C ALA A 49 2.94 7.11 -3.75
N ASP A 50 2.94 8.23 -4.49
CA ASP A 50 3.89 9.34 -4.27
C ASP A 50 3.74 9.97 -2.88
N ILE A 51 2.51 10.08 -2.37
CA ILE A 51 2.27 10.59 -1.01
C ILE A 51 2.80 9.61 0.04
N ALA A 52 2.54 8.31 -0.14
CA ALA A 52 2.98 7.27 0.79
C ALA A 52 4.50 7.08 0.80
N GLU A 53 5.17 7.09 -0.35
CA GLU A 53 6.64 6.97 -0.47
C GLU A 53 7.39 8.10 0.25
N LYS A 54 6.77 9.27 0.42
CA LYS A 54 7.33 10.39 1.17
C LYS A 54 7.19 10.23 2.69
N ALA A 55 6.36 9.29 3.16
CA ALA A 55 6.23 9.01 4.58
C ALA A 55 7.44 8.22 5.09
N VAL A 56 7.95 8.61 6.26
CA VAL A 56 9.08 7.92 6.89
C VAL A 56 8.62 6.57 7.43
N GLY A 57 9.44 5.53 7.25
CA GLY A 57 9.22 4.22 7.87
C GLY A 57 8.21 3.33 7.14
N VAL A 58 7.87 3.66 5.89
CA VAL A 58 7.05 2.80 5.03
C VAL A 58 7.75 2.44 3.73
N THR A 59 7.29 1.35 3.11
CA THR A 59 7.65 0.96 1.73
C THR A 59 6.37 0.73 0.95
N VAL A 60 6.29 1.19 -0.29
CA VAL A 60 5.08 1.10 -1.11
C VAL A 60 5.33 0.16 -2.29
N GLU A 61 4.45 -0.82 -2.48
CA GLU A 61 4.54 -1.77 -3.58
C GLU A 61 3.24 -1.82 -4.37
N ASP A 62 3.35 -2.03 -5.68
CA ASP A 62 2.20 -2.25 -6.55
C ASP A 62 1.67 -3.69 -6.40
N VAL A 63 0.37 -3.83 -6.16
CA VAL A 63 -0.30 -5.14 -6.05
C VAL A 63 -1.09 -5.38 -7.32
N ARG A 64 -0.54 -6.22 -8.21
CA ARG A 64 -1.11 -6.49 -9.52
C ARG A 64 -2.24 -7.52 -9.44
N GLY A 65 -3.37 -7.21 -10.08
CA GLY A 65 -4.40 -8.21 -10.38
C GLY A 65 -3.96 -9.19 -11.47
N SER A 66 -4.71 -10.30 -11.62
CA SER A 66 -4.46 -11.28 -12.69
C SER A 66 -4.60 -10.71 -14.10
N CYS A 67 -5.43 -9.67 -14.26
CA CYS A 67 -5.47 -8.84 -15.45
C CYS A 67 -4.85 -7.48 -15.11
N PRO A 68 -3.69 -7.10 -15.70
CA PRO A 68 -2.96 -5.88 -15.36
C PRO A 68 -3.80 -4.60 -15.50
N GLN A 69 -4.83 -4.63 -16.35
CA GLN A 69 -5.68 -3.48 -16.62
C GLN A 69 -6.76 -3.23 -15.56
N ASN A 70 -7.05 -4.20 -14.68
CA ASN A 70 -8.30 -4.18 -13.91
C ASN A 70 -8.17 -4.12 -12.38
N MET A 71 -6.98 -4.17 -11.78
CA MET A 71 -6.82 -3.87 -10.35
C MET A 71 -5.43 -3.30 -10.08
N ILE A 72 -5.38 -1.99 -9.77
CA ILE A 72 -4.21 -1.31 -9.21
C ILE A 72 -4.57 -1.02 -7.76
N MET A 73 -4.01 -1.82 -6.87
CA MET A 73 -3.98 -1.56 -5.44
C MET A 73 -2.51 -1.32 -5.09
N ILE A 74 -2.24 -0.43 -4.14
CA ILE A 74 -0.91 -0.33 -3.53
C ILE A 74 -0.95 -0.94 -2.13
N ALA A 75 0.14 -1.59 -1.75
CA ALA A 75 0.39 -2.06 -0.40
C ALA A 75 1.49 -1.21 0.24
N ILE A 76 1.21 -0.70 1.44
CA ILE A 76 2.10 0.15 2.23
C ILE A 76 2.55 -0.66 3.44
N PHE A 77 3.80 -1.07 3.47
CA PHE A 77 4.39 -1.89 4.52
C PHE A 77 5.12 -1.01 5.52
N GLY A 78 5.03 -1.30 6.81
CA GLY A 78 5.77 -0.56 7.84
C GLY A 78 5.29 -0.94 9.25
N ASP A 79 5.74 -0.18 10.26
CA ASP A 79 5.14 -0.28 11.58
C ASP A 79 3.69 0.26 11.57
N THR A 80 2.90 -0.11 12.58
CA THR A 80 1.49 0.28 12.66
C THR A 80 1.28 1.80 12.57
N SER A 81 2.10 2.58 13.27
CA SER A 81 1.96 4.03 13.34
C SER A 81 2.37 4.72 12.04
N SER A 82 3.42 4.24 11.40
CA SER A 82 3.91 4.74 10.10
C SER A 82 2.88 4.46 9.00
N VAL A 83 2.29 3.25 8.97
CA VAL A 83 1.22 2.89 8.03
C VAL A 83 -0.06 3.70 8.26
N GLU A 84 -0.49 3.86 9.51
CA GLU A 84 -1.65 4.68 9.85
C GLU A 84 -1.44 6.14 9.42
N SER A 85 -0.27 6.70 9.71
CA SER A 85 0.08 8.08 9.34
C SER A 85 0.10 8.28 7.82
N ALA A 86 0.72 7.36 7.08
CA ALA A 86 0.74 7.40 5.61
C ALA A 86 -0.69 7.36 5.03
N ILE A 87 -1.57 6.51 5.55
CA ILE A 87 -2.96 6.44 5.09
C ILE A 87 -3.75 7.72 5.41
N GLN A 88 -3.54 8.33 6.58
CA GLN A 88 -4.19 9.60 6.92
C GLN A 88 -3.72 10.73 5.99
N GLU A 89 -2.44 10.78 5.68
CA GLU A 89 -1.89 11.78 4.75
C GLU A 89 -2.48 11.63 3.35
N ILE A 90 -2.64 10.40 2.85
CA ILE A 90 -3.31 10.14 1.56
C ILE A 90 -4.75 10.67 1.61
N LYS A 91 -5.51 10.38 2.67
CA LYS A 91 -6.90 10.85 2.79
C LYS A 91 -6.97 12.37 2.79
N PHE A 92 -6.13 13.02 3.60
CA PHE A 92 -6.09 14.47 3.73
C PHE A 92 -5.80 15.15 2.38
N LYS A 93 -4.72 14.75 1.69
CA LYS A 93 -4.34 15.37 0.41
C LYS A 93 -5.30 15.07 -0.74
N MET A 94 -6.00 13.94 -0.70
CA MET A 94 -7.02 13.61 -1.71
C MET A 94 -8.33 14.40 -1.48
N GLU A 95 -8.57 14.90 -0.28
CA GLU A 95 -9.67 15.82 0.02
C GLU A 95 -9.33 17.26 -0.36
N GLU A 96 -8.08 17.72 -0.21
CA GLU A 96 -7.63 19.07 -0.61
C GLU A 96 -7.61 19.30 -2.14
N GLY A 97 -7.52 18.24 -2.93
CA GLY A 97 -7.43 18.29 -4.40
C GLY A 97 -8.76 18.15 -5.15
N ASN A 98 -9.90 18.05 -4.45
CA ASN A 98 -11.26 17.97 -5.02
C ASN A 98 -12.04 19.26 -4.79
#